data_AF-A0A6J2LIM0-F1
#
_entry.id   AF-A0A6J2LIM0-F1
#
_cell.length_a   1.000
_cell.length_b   1.000
_cell.length_c   1.000
_cell.angle_alpha   90.00
_cell.angle_beta   90.00
_cell.angle_gamma   90.00
#
_symmetry.space_group_name_H-M   'P 1'
#
loop_
_entity.id
_entity.type
_entity.pdbx_description
1 polymer ?
#
loop_
_entity_poly.entity_id
_entity_poly.type
_entity_poly.pdbx_seq_one_letter_code
_entity_poly.pdbx_strand_id
1 'polypeptide(L)'
;MPARCPQDVFLMIRRHKTTIFTDAKESSTVFELKRIVEGILKRPPDEQRLYKDDQLLDDGKTLGECGFTSQTARPQAPATVGLAFRADDAFEALRIEPFSSPPELPDVMKPQDSGSSANEQAVQ
;
A
#
# COMPACT_ATOMS: atom_id res chain seq x y z
N MET A 1 16.83 6.75 28.82
CA MET A 1 16.28 6.04 27.64
C MET A 1 16.06 7.07 26.55
N PRO A 2 16.65 6.97 25.34
CA PRO A 2 16.32 7.90 24.28
C PRO A 2 14.86 7.66 23.88
N ALA A 3 14.08 8.74 23.77
CA ALA A 3 12.74 8.68 23.19
C ALA A 3 12.89 8.17 21.75
N ARG A 4 12.24 7.06 21.40
CA ARG A 4 12.21 6.60 20.02
C ARG A 4 11.58 7.70 19.18
N CYS A 5 12.23 8.08 18.07
CA CYS A 5 11.63 8.97 17.08
C CYS A 5 10.27 8.37 16.67
N PRO A 6 9.19 9.17 16.60
CA PRO A 6 7.89 8.67 16.18
C PRO A 6 8.04 8.05 14.78
N GLN A 7 7.73 6.76 14.66
CA GLN A 7 7.89 6.04 13.40
C GLN A 7 6.68 6.34 12.52
N ASP A 8 6.91 7.08 11.43
CA ASP A 8 5.88 7.37 10.43
C ASP A 8 5.72 6.20 9.47
N VAL A 9 4.47 5.94 9.09
CA VAL A 9 4.09 4.98 8.06
C VAL A 9 3.39 5.71 6.93
N PHE A 10 3.75 5.37 5.69
CA PHE A 10 3.20 5.97 4.48
C PHE A 10 2.22 4.99 3.84
N LEU A 11 1.00 5.44 3.61
CA LEU A 11 -0.13 4.60 3.26
C LEU A 11 -0.77 5.03 1.94
N MET A 12 -1.27 4.05 1.20
CA MET A 12 -2.21 4.20 0.10
C MET A 12 -3.55 3.62 0.52
N ILE A 13 -4.51 4.47 0.88
CA ILE A 13 -5.88 4.05 1.18
C ILE A 13 -6.64 3.94 -0.14
N ARG A 14 -7.09 2.73 -0.50
CA ARG A 14 -7.63 2.42 -1.83
C ARG A 14 -9.05 1.86 -1.76
N ARG A 15 -9.92 2.39 -2.63
CA ARG A 15 -11.31 1.97 -2.82
C ARG A 15 -11.75 2.23 -4.25
N HIS A 16 -12.24 1.22 -4.96
CA HIS A 16 -12.50 1.27 -6.41
C HIS A 16 -11.31 1.90 -7.15
N LYS A 17 -11.51 3.06 -7.79
CA LYS A 17 -10.48 3.84 -8.49
C LYS A 17 -9.89 4.97 -7.65
N THR A 18 -10.36 5.16 -6.41
CA THR A 18 -9.85 6.17 -5.49
C THR A 18 -8.60 5.65 -4.78
N THR A 19 -7.56 6.49 -4.70
CA THR A 19 -6.35 6.23 -3.92
C THR A 19 -5.97 7.52 -3.18
N ILE A 20 -5.83 7.43 -1.87
CA ILE A 20 -5.40 8.54 -1.00
C ILE A 20 -4.00 8.22 -0.49
N PHE A 21 -3.06 9.11 -0.71
CA PHE A 21 -1.74 9.06 -0.09
C PHE A 21 -1.76 9.87 1.20
N THR A 22 -1.37 9.25 2.30
CA THR A 22 -1.30 9.90 3.61
C THR A 22 -0.27 9.20 4.47
N ASP A 23 0.26 9.90 5.46
CA ASP A 23 1.09 9.36 6.52
C ASP A 23 0.34 9.35 7.85
N ALA A 24 0.76 8.44 8.74
CA ALA A 24 0.29 8.36 10.11
C ALA A 24 1.42 7.84 11.00
N LYS A 25 1.29 8.00 12.32
CA LYS A 25 2.22 7.36 13.26
C LYS A 25 1.92 5.87 13.31
N GLU A 26 2.96 5.03 13.40
CA GLU A 26 2.85 3.58 13.60
C GLU A 26 2.03 3.24 14.86
N SER A 27 2.07 4.12 15.87
CA SER A 27 1.28 4.03 17.10
C SER A 27 -0.16 4.54 16.99
N SER A 28 -0.55 5.14 15.86
CA SER A 28 -1.93 5.59 15.66
C SER A 28 -2.83 4.37 15.51
N THR A 29 -4.07 4.51 15.93
CA THR A 29 -5.09 3.46 15.82
C THR A 29 -5.73 3.43 14.43
N VAL A 30 -6.34 2.29 14.11
CA VAL A 30 -7.18 2.14 12.91
C VAL A 30 -8.35 3.13 12.96
N PHE A 31 -8.92 3.40 14.15
CA PHE A 31 -9.96 4.43 14.31
C PHE A 31 -9.49 5.84 13.94
N GLU A 32 -8.28 6.23 14.35
CA GLU A 32 -7.70 7.53 13.96
C GLU A 32 -7.47 7.60 12.45
N LEU A 33 -7.04 6.50 11.81
CA LEU A 33 -6.92 6.44 10.35
C LEU A 33 -8.27 6.63 9.66
N LYS A 34 -9.36 6.06 10.20
CA LYS A 34 -10.73 6.31 9.71
C LYS A 34 -11.16 7.77 9.84
N ARG A 35 -10.69 8.50 10.86
CA ARG A 35 -10.94 9.95 11.00
C ARG A 35 -10.23 10.76 9.93
N ILE A 36 -9.04 10.35 9.50
CA ILE A 36 -8.35 10.94 8.34
C ILE A 36 -9.19 10.72 7.08
N VAL A 37 -9.69 9.49 6.87
CA VAL A 37 -10.57 9.16 5.74
C VAL A 37 -11.88 9.96 5.80
N GLU A 38 -12.48 10.12 6.98
CA GLU A 38 -13.68 10.96 7.17
C GLU A 38 -13.41 12.41 6.76
N GLY A 39 -12.25 12.96 7.15
CA GLY A 39 -11.84 14.31 6.76
C GLY A 39 -11.81 14.53 5.24
N ILE A 40 -11.44 13.49 4.47
CA ILE A 40 -11.25 13.56 3.01
C ILE A 40 -12.53 13.16 2.25
N LEU A 41 -13.11 12.00 2.59
CA LEU A 41 -14.22 11.38 1.88
C LEU A 41 -15.59 11.64 2.52
N LYS A 42 -15.64 12.34 3.66
CA LYS A 42 -16.87 12.76 4.36
C LYS A 42 -17.79 11.59 4.74
N ARG A 43 -17.20 10.44 5.06
CA ARG A 43 -17.90 9.25 5.58
C ARG A 43 -17.47 9.01 7.03
N PRO A 44 -18.40 8.89 7.99
CA PRO A 44 -18.03 8.70 9.40
C PRO A 44 -17.37 7.33 9.64
N PRO A 45 -16.53 7.16 10.69
CA PRO A 45 -15.77 5.92 10.92
C PRO A 45 -16.61 4.64 11.06
N ASP A 46 -17.85 4.73 11.55
CA ASP A 46 -18.77 3.60 11.70
C ASP A 46 -19.28 3.09 10.33
N GLU A 47 -19.18 3.92 9.29
CA GLU A 47 -19.49 3.57 7.91
C GLU A 47 -18.27 3.09 7.13
N GLN A 48 -17.12 2.91 7.79
CA GLN A 48 -15.87 2.52 7.16
C GLN A 48 -15.38 1.16 7.65
N ARG A 49 -14.86 0.35 6.71
CA ARG A 49 -14.01 -0.81 7.01
C ARG A 49 -12.66 -0.63 6.35
N LEU A 50 -11.62 -0.81 7.14
CA LEU A 50 -10.24 -0.78 6.66
C LEU A 50 -9.68 -2.21 6.64
N TYR A 51 -8.88 -2.49 5.62
CA TYR A 51 -8.33 -3.82 5.37
C TYR A 51 -6.83 -3.76 5.15
N LYS A 52 -6.14 -4.78 5.60
CA LYS A 52 -4.80 -5.11 5.12
C LYS A 52 -4.90 -6.41 4.35
N ASP A 53 -4.58 -6.37 3.06
CA ASP A 53 -4.88 -7.48 2.15
C ASP A 53 -6.39 -7.81 2.25
N ASP A 54 -6.78 -9.04 2.60
CA ASP A 54 -8.19 -9.42 2.84
C ASP A 54 -8.61 -9.36 4.32
N GLN A 55 -7.70 -8.99 5.23
CA GLN A 55 -7.94 -8.99 6.66
C GLN A 55 -8.59 -7.69 7.12
N LEU A 56 -9.79 -7.77 7.70
CA LEU A 56 -10.45 -6.65 8.35
C LEU A 56 -9.65 -6.19 9.58
N LEU A 57 -9.42 -4.89 9.67
CA LEU A 57 -8.69 -4.27 10.78
C LEU A 57 -9.64 -3.88 11.92
N ASP A 58 -9.15 -4.04 13.14
CA ASP A 58 -9.86 -3.68 14.38
C ASP A 58 -9.55 -2.22 14.75
N ASP A 59 -10.59 -1.44 15.03
CA ASP A 59 -10.51 -0.03 15.38
C ASP A 59 -9.60 0.25 16.60
N GLY A 60 -9.52 -0.69 17.54
CA GLY A 60 -8.70 -0.57 18.74
C GLY A 60 -7.21 -0.86 18.54
N LYS A 61 -6.83 -1.47 17.40
CA LYS A 61 -5.43 -1.80 17.11
C LYS A 61 -4.68 -0.61 16.53
N THR A 62 -3.40 -0.53 16.85
CA THR A 62 -2.46 0.39 16.21
C THR A 62 -2.10 -0.08 14.80
N LEU A 63 -1.64 0.84 13.96
CA LEU A 63 -1.16 0.52 12.61
C LEU A 63 0.03 -0.47 12.65
N GLY A 64 0.92 -0.32 13.64
CA GLY A 64 2.01 -1.26 13.91
C GLY A 64 1.54 -2.68 14.23
N GLU A 65 0.53 -2.83 15.11
CA GLU A 65 -0.08 -4.13 15.44
C GLU A 65 -0.81 -4.76 14.24
N CYS A 66 -1.27 -3.94 13.31
CA CYS A 66 -1.83 -4.38 12.03
C CYS A 66 -0.74 -4.72 10.99
N GLY A 67 0.55 -4.51 11.29
CA GLY A 67 1.68 -4.85 10.42
C GLY A 67 2.14 -3.72 9.49
N PHE A 68 1.61 -2.51 9.66
CA PHE A 68 2.14 -1.30 9.00
C PHE A 68 3.26 -0.73 9.86
N THR A 69 4.49 -0.86 9.39
CA THR A 69 5.67 -0.39 10.13
C THR A 69 6.47 0.57 9.26
N SER A 70 7.30 1.41 9.88
CA SER A 70 8.21 2.31 9.12
C SER A 70 9.13 1.59 8.13
N GLN A 71 9.37 0.29 8.34
CA GLN A 71 10.19 -0.53 7.45
C GLN A 71 9.41 -1.04 6.23
N THR A 72 8.11 -1.29 6.37
CA THR A 72 7.24 -1.89 5.34
C THR A 72 6.37 -0.85 4.61
N ALA A 73 6.14 0.31 5.20
CA ALA A 73 5.31 1.40 4.68
C ALA A 73 6.14 2.67 4.46
N ARG A 74 7.01 2.66 3.45
CA ARG A 74 7.99 3.74 3.19
C ARG A 74 7.43 4.80 2.23
N PRO A 75 7.95 6.04 2.20
CA PRO A 75 7.47 7.08 1.26
C PRO A 75 7.49 6.64 -0.21
N GLN A 76 8.55 5.96 -0.64
CA GLN A 76 8.73 5.47 -2.01
C GLN A 76 8.01 4.15 -2.31
N ALA A 77 7.54 3.47 -1.25
CA ALA A 77 6.84 2.19 -1.34
C ALA A 77 5.78 2.12 -0.22
N PRO A 78 4.71 2.93 -0.33
CA PRO A 78 3.69 3.02 0.71
C PRO A 78 2.89 1.72 0.80
N ALA A 79 2.45 1.38 2.01
CA ALA A 79 1.64 0.19 2.23
C ALA A 79 0.19 0.42 1.80
N THR A 80 -0.46 -0.60 1.24
CA THR A 80 -1.86 -0.49 0.81
C THR A 80 -2.82 -0.78 1.97
N VAL A 81 -3.81 0.09 2.14
CA VAL A 81 -4.96 -0.11 3.03
C VAL A 81 -6.22 -0.16 2.17
N GLY A 82 -6.94 -1.28 2.21
CA GLY A 82 -8.24 -1.39 1.54
C GLY A 82 -9.31 -0.62 2.31
N LEU A 83 -10.22 0.03 1.60
CA LEU A 83 -11.35 0.75 2.19
C LEU A 83 -12.66 0.28 1.54
N ALA A 84 -13.64 -0.03 2.38
CA ALA A 84 -15.02 -0.29 1.96
C ALA A 84 -15.98 0.54 2.81
N PHE A 85 -17.03 1.07 2.18
CA PHE A 85 -18.07 1.83 2.86
C PHE A 85 -19.33 1.00 3.15
N ARG A 86 -20.05 1.39 4.19
CA ARG A 86 -21.44 0.96 4.40
C ARG A 86 -22.34 1.61 3.36
N ALA A 87 -23.13 0.81 2.66
CA ALA A 87 -24.20 1.21 1.75
C ALA A 87 -25.51 0.64 2.29
N ASP A 88 -26.45 1.52 2.63
CA ASP A 88 -27.70 1.16 3.31
C ASP A 88 -27.43 0.34 4.58
N ASP A 89 -27.92 -0.90 4.65
CA ASP A 89 -27.81 -1.77 5.82
C ASP A 89 -26.57 -2.69 5.82
N ALA A 90 -25.75 -2.66 4.75
CA ALA A 90 -24.62 -3.59 4.60
C ALA A 90 -23.33 -2.88 4.16
N PHE A 91 -22.18 -3.49 4.45
CA PHE A 91 -20.91 -3.03 3.87
C PHE A 91 -20.75 -3.56 2.46
N GLU A 92 -20.31 -2.70 1.56
CA GLU A 92 -19.90 -3.14 0.22
C GLU A 92 -18.71 -4.11 0.31
N ALA A 93 -18.55 -4.95 -0.71
CA ALA A 93 -17.39 -5.82 -0.81
C ALA A 93 -16.12 -4.98 -1.04
N LEU A 94 -15.00 -5.39 -0.44
CA LEU A 94 -13.71 -4.78 -0.70
C LEU A 94 -13.40 -4.90 -2.20
N ARG A 95 -13.29 -3.75 -2.88
CA ARG A 95 -12.98 -3.69 -4.31
C ARG A 95 -11.92 -2.63 -4.56
N ILE A 96 -10.79 -3.07 -5.11
CA ILE A 96 -9.68 -2.20 -5.50
C ILE A 96 -9.41 -2.46 -6.98
N GLU A 97 -9.57 -1.43 -7.81
CA GLU A 97 -9.26 -1.56 -9.23
C GLU A 97 -7.73 -1.58 -9.42
N PRO A 98 -7.17 -2.52 -10.20
CA PRO A 98 -5.74 -2.52 -10.49
C PRO A 98 -5.37 -1.25 -11.27
N PHE A 99 -4.14 -0.78 -11.05
CA PHE A 99 -3.57 0.26 -11.92
C PHE A 99 -3.33 -0.30 -13.33
N SER A 100 -3.12 0.58 -14.30
CA SER A 100 -2.74 0.19 -15.66
C SER A 100 -1.42 -0.57 -15.67
N SER A 101 -1.31 -1.56 -16.56
CA SER A 101 -0.05 -2.24 -16.84
C SER A 101 0.89 -1.33 -17.66
N PRO A 102 2.21 -1.37 -17.41
CA PRO A 102 3.17 -0.66 -18.26
C PRO A 102 3.19 -1.25 -19.68
N PRO A 103 3.57 -0.46 -20.70
CA PRO A 103 3.76 -0.96 -22.06
C PRO A 103 4.96 -1.92 -22.12
N GLU A 104 5.08 -2.67 -23.22
CA GLU A 104 6.25 -3.51 -23.46
C GLU A 104 7.54 -2.67 -23.48
N LEU A 105 8.59 -3.23 -22.87
CA LEU A 105 9.91 -2.60 -22.87
C LEU A 105 10.45 -2.54 -24.31
N PRO A 106 10.89 -1.36 -24.79
CA PRO A 106 11.56 -1.25 -26.08
C PRO A 106 12.79 -2.14 -26.18
N ASP A 107 13.11 -2.66 -27.36
CA ASP A 107 14.25 -3.58 -27.55
C ASP A 107 15.58 -2.99 -27.09
N VAL A 108 15.77 -1.67 -27.22
CA VAL A 108 16.97 -0.96 -26.75
C VAL A 108 17.14 -0.97 -25.22
N MET A 109 16.08 -1.23 -24.47
CA MET A 109 16.07 -1.32 -23.00
C MET A 109 16.08 -2.78 -22.50
N LYS A 110 15.89 -3.75 -23.39
CA LYS A 110 16.02 -5.16 -23.03
C LYS A 110 17.50 -5.48 -22.80
N PRO A 111 17.85 -6.34 -21.82
CA PRO A 111 19.21 -6.80 -21.66
C PRO A 111 19.70 -7.36 -23.00
N GLN A 112 20.83 -6.86 -23.49
CA GLN A 112 21.48 -7.51 -24.62
C GLN A 112 22.02 -8.84 -24.09
N ASP A 113 21.62 -9.95 -24.69
CA ASP A 113 22.31 -11.22 -24.46
C ASP A 113 23.75 -11.00 -24.91
N SER A 114 24.63 -10.73 -23.95
CA SER A 114 26.08 -10.73 -24.12
C SER A 114 26.53 -12.16 -24.35
N GLY A 115 26.17 -12.71 -25.51
CA GLY A 115 26.71 -13.93 -26.06
C GLY A 115 28.21 -13.75 -26.19
N SER A 116 28.93 -14.33 -25.25
CA SER A 116 30.36 -14.47 -25.24
C SER A 116 30.82 -15.10 -26.57
N SER A 117 31.47 -14.31 -27.44
CA SER A 117 32.39 -14.87 -28.44
C SER A 117 33.66 -15.27 -27.70
N ALA A 118 33.59 -16.35 -26.93
CA ALA A 118 34.76 -16.99 -26.36
C ALA A 118 35.59 -17.56 -27.51
N ASN A 119 36.83 -17.07 -27.59
CA ASN A 119 37.99 -17.66 -28.23
C ASN A 119 37.87 -19.18 -28.47
N GLU A 120 37.90 -19.61 -29.73
CA GLU A 120 38.38 -20.95 -30.08
C GLU A 120 39.45 -20.81 -31.17
N GLN A 121 40.68 -20.57 -30.73
CA GLN A 121 41.87 -20.99 -31.46
C GLN A 121 41.84 -22.52 -31.51
N ALA A 122 41.40 -23.08 -32.63
CA ALA A 122 41.76 -24.44 -33.01
C ALA A 122 42.81 -24.34 -34.12
N VAL A 123 44.05 -24.58 -33.72
CA VAL A 123 45.20 -24.85 -34.57
C VAL A 123 44.91 -26.14 -35.36
N GLN A 124 44.95 -26.06 -36.69
CA GLN A 124 45.47 -27.10 -37.59
C GLN A 124 45.73 -26.54 -38.98
#